data_AF-A0A3A8BA87-F1
#
_entry.id   AF-A0A3A8BA87-F1
#
_cell.length_a   1.000
_cell.length_b   1.000
_cell.length_c   1.000
_cell.angle_alpha   90.00
_cell.angle_beta   90.00
_cell.angle_gamma   90.00
#
_symmetry.space_group_name_H-M   'P 1'
#
loop_
_entity.id
_entity.type
_entity.pdbx_description
1 polymer ?
#
loop_
_entity_poly.entity_id
_entity_poly.type
_entity_poly.pdbx_seq_one_letter_code
_entity_poly.pdbx_strand_id
1 'polypeptide(L)' 'METYSFLRQFADSWMLLALFVFFVGMVVWVFRPGGSKRYENQRNIPFRHEDKPAPDDAGGDDDDGDDAKEK' A
#
# COMPACT_ATOMS: atom_id res chain seq x y z
N MET A 1 40.52 11.50 -39.29
CA MET A 1 39.08 11.78 -39.47
C MET A 1 38.20 10.64 -38.96
N GLU A 2 38.67 9.38 -38.95
CA GLU A 2 37.93 8.20 -38.46
C GLU A 2 37.44 8.29 -37.00
N THR A 3 38.30 8.66 -36.05
CA THR A 3 37.96 8.70 -34.62
C THR A 3 36.96 9.78 -34.25
N TYR A 4 37.03 10.96 -34.88
CA TYR A 4 36.09 12.06 -34.64
C TYR A 4 34.68 11.72 -35.14
N SER A 5 34.58 11.09 -36.32
CA SER A 5 33.30 10.63 -36.88
C SER A 5 32.63 9.61 -35.95
N PHE A 6 33.39 8.65 -35.45
CA PHE A 6 32.91 7.62 -34.52
C PHE A 6 32.39 8.21 -33.19
N LEU A 7 33.17 9.09 -32.54
CA LEU A 7 32.75 9.75 -31.29
C LEU A 7 31.50 10.62 -31.49
N ARG A 8 31.38 11.28 -32.65
CA ARG A 8 30.25 12.16 -32.97
C ARG A 8 28.95 11.37 -33.17
N GLN A 9 29.00 10.27 -33.91
CA GLN A 9 27.81 9.40 -34.11
C GLN A 9 27.33 8.78 -32.79
N PHE A 10 28.27 8.44 -31.91
CA PHE A 10 27.95 7.99 -30.55
C PHE A 10 27.30 9.11 -29.73
N ALA A 11 27.91 10.30 -29.66
CA ALA A 11 27.38 11.42 -28.89
C ALA A 11 26.00 11.93 -29.38
N ASP A 12 25.82 12.00 -30.70
CA ASP A 12 24.56 12.47 -31.30
C ASP A 12 23.38 11.51 -31.03
N SER A 13 23.64 10.22 -30.77
CA SER A 13 22.59 9.19 -30.58
C SER A 13 22.32 8.82 -29.12
N TRP A 14 23.25 9.10 -28.20
CA TRP A 14 23.16 8.67 -26.80
C TRP A 14 22.18 9.46 -25.93
N MET A 15 22.05 10.77 -26.15
CA MET A 15 21.11 11.58 -25.36
C MET A 15 19.66 11.18 -25.63
N LEU A 16 19.32 10.90 -26.91
CA LEU A 16 18.02 10.39 -27.32
C LEU A 16 17.75 9.01 -26.69
N LEU A 17 18.74 8.11 -26.69
CA LEU A 17 18.64 6.80 -26.07
C LEU A 17 18.43 6.90 -24.55
N ALA A 18 19.16 7.78 -23.86
CA ALA A 18 19.03 7.99 -22.42
C ALA A 18 17.62 8.44 -22.04
N LEU A 19 17.06 9.42 -22.77
CA LEU A 19 15.69 9.90 -22.55
C LEU A 19 14.65 8.81 -22.84
N PHE A 20 14.85 8.03 -23.89
CA PHE A 20 13.96 6.92 -24.25
C PHE A 20 13.95 5.83 -23.17
N VAL A 21 15.13 5.39 -22.70
CA VAL A 21 15.25 4.39 -21.63
C VAL A 21 14.67 4.94 -20.32
N PHE A 22 14.94 6.20 -19.99
CA PHE A 22 14.35 6.86 -18.82
C PHE A 22 12.82 6.88 -18.88
N PHE A 23 12.27 7.26 -20.04
CA PHE A 23 10.83 7.29 -20.27
C PHE A 23 10.19 5.91 -20.07
N VAL A 24 10.74 4.88 -20.73
CA VAL A 24 10.26 3.49 -20.57
C VAL A 24 10.41 3.03 -19.12
N GLY A 25 11.52 3.39 -18.46
CA GLY A 25 11.74 3.11 -17.04
C GLY A 25 10.66 3.72 -16.14
N MET A 26 10.28 4.97 -16.40
CA MET A 26 9.17 5.64 -15.69
C MET A 26 7.82 4.97 -15.95
N VAL A 27 7.53 4.62 -17.21
CA VAL A 27 6.31 3.88 -17.57
C VAL A 27 6.22 2.58 -16.78
N VAL A 28 7.28 1.77 -16.79
CA VAL A 28 7.34 0.50 -16.05
C VAL A 28 7.24 0.72 -14.54
N TRP A 29 7.84 1.79 -14.01
CA TRP A 29 7.78 2.12 -12.59
C TRP A 29 6.38 2.51 -12.13
N VAL A 30 5.64 3.30 -12.91
CA VAL A 30 4.25 3.66 -12.62
C VAL A 30 3.35 2.42 -12.65
N PHE A 31 3.57 1.51 -13.60
CA PHE A 31 2.82 0.26 -13.67
C PHE A 31 3.29 -0.80 -12.66
N ARG A 32 4.34 -0.57 -11.87
CA ARG A 32 4.81 -1.51 -10.83
C ARG A 32 3.72 -1.63 -9.75
N PRO A 33 3.06 -2.78 -9.58
CA PRO A 33 2.02 -2.97 -8.58
C PRO A 33 2.63 -3.23 -7.18
N GLY A 34 3.40 -2.26 -6.66
CA GLY A 34 4.20 -2.43 -5.44
C GLY A 34 3.58 -1.85 -4.16
N GLY A 35 2.60 -0.95 -4.27
CA GLY A 35 2.12 -0.16 -3.14
C GLY A 35 0.91 -0.72 -2.38
N SER A 36 0.09 -1.59 -2.99
CA SER A 36 -1.24 -1.88 -2.45
C SER A 36 -1.25 -2.75 -1.19
N LYS A 37 -0.29 -3.67 -1.04
CA LYS A 37 -0.31 -4.65 0.08
C LYS A 37 -0.13 -4.06 1.47
N ARG A 38 0.40 -2.83 1.59
CA ARG A 38 0.61 -2.19 2.90
C ARG A 38 -0.59 -1.37 3.38
N TYR A 39 -1.54 -1.04 2.51
CA TYR A 39 -2.70 -0.20 2.85
C TYR A 39 -4.02 -0.94 2.99
N GLU A 40 -4.03 -2.27 2.77
CA GLU A 40 -5.21 -3.12 2.96
C GLU A 40 -5.80 -2.98 4.37
N ASN A 41 -4.94 -2.84 5.38
CA ASN A 41 -5.35 -2.79 6.79
C ASN A 41 -5.96 -1.42 7.17
N GLN A 42 -5.41 -0.31 6.68
CA GLN A 42 -5.98 1.03 6.90
C GLN A 42 -7.31 1.24 6.15
N ARG A 43 -7.45 0.68 4.94
CA ARG A 43 -8.68 0.84 4.14
C ARG A 43 -9.90 0.19 4.79
N ASN A 44 -9.69 -0.86 5.57
CA ASN A 44 -10.75 -1.59 6.26
C ASN A 44 -11.11 -1.02 7.64
N ILE A 45 -10.47 0.06 8.13
CA ILE A 45 -10.80 0.64 9.44
C ILE A 45 -12.26 1.14 9.50
N PRO A 46 -12.78 1.91 8.51
CA PRO A 46 -14.18 2.39 8.58
C PRO A 46 -15.21 1.28 8.34
N PHE A 47 -14.87 0.28 7.52
CA PHE A 47 -15.79 -0.79 7.12
C PHE A 47 -15.69 -2.06 7.99
N ARG A 48 -14.83 -2.08 9.01
CA ARG A 48 -14.57 -3.28 9.84
C ARG A 48 -15.78 -3.77 10.62
N HIS A 49 -16.82 -2.94 10.75
CA HIS A 49 -17.99 -3.16 11.58
C HIS A 49 -19.31 -3.11 10.79
N GLU A 50 -19.25 -3.11 9.45
CA GLU A 50 -20.45 -3.12 8.59
C GLU A 50 -21.10 -4.51 8.52
N ASP A 51 -20.28 -5.59 8.45
CA ASP A 51 -20.77 -6.97 8.34
C ASP A 51 -21.15 -7.63 9.67
N LYS A 52 -20.80 -7.01 10.79
CA LYS A 52 -21.14 -7.53 12.13
C LYS A 52 -21.38 -6.38 13.09
N PRO A 53 -22.54 -6.33 13.79
CA PRO A 53 -22.75 -5.35 14.83
C PRO A 53 -21.58 -5.43 15.82
N ALA A 54 -21.10 -4.27 16.29
CA ALA A 54 -20.25 -4.25 17.46
C ALA A 54 -20.96 -5.04 18.57
N PRO A 55 -20.27 -5.93 19.31
CA PRO A 55 -20.87 -6.56 20.47
C PRO A 55 -21.37 -5.43 21.36
N ASP A 56 -22.64 -5.53 21.67
CA ASP A 56 -23.37 -4.74 22.63
C ASP A 56 -22.62 -4.81 23.97
N ASP A 57 -21.88 -3.75 24.29
CA ASP A 57 -21.63 -3.37 25.69
C ASP A 57 -23.00 -2.98 26.27
N ALA A 58 -23.81 -3.98 26.59
CA ALA A 58 -25.12 -3.84 27.19
C ALA A 58 -25.28 -4.85 28.34
N GLY A 59 -24.80 -4.42 29.50
CA GLY A 59 -25.59 -4.50 30.72
C GLY A 59 -25.34 -5.71 31.63
N GLY A 60 -25.06 -5.40 32.89
CA GLY A 60 -25.16 -6.35 33.98
C GLY A 60 -24.42 -5.91 35.24
N ASP A 61 -24.52 -4.63 35.62
CA ASP A 61 -24.42 -4.26 37.03
C ASP A 61 -25.68 -4.81 37.72
N ASP A 62 -25.70 -6.08 38.11
CA ASP A 62 -26.73 -6.65 39.00
C ASP A 62 -26.04 -7.76 39.81
N ASP A 63 -25.62 -7.47 41.04
CA ASP A 63 -26.34 -7.81 42.27
C ASP A 63 -26.11 -9.28 42.68
N ASP A 64 -25.09 -9.51 43.51
CA ASP A 64 -24.96 -10.71 44.34
C ASP A 64 -24.44 -10.29 45.72
N GLY A 65 -25.26 -9.46 46.38
CA GLY A 65 -25.23 -9.23 47.81
C GLY A 65 -26.49 -9.80 48.43
N ASP A 66 -26.33 -10.67 49.43
CA ASP A 66 -27.39 -11.29 50.24
C ASP A 66 -28.29 -12.27 49.45
N ASP A 67 -28.26 -13.58 49.68
CA ASP A 67 -28.87 -14.17 50.85
C ASP A 67 -28.48 -15.64 51.08
N ALA A 68 -28.08 -15.92 52.33
CA ALA A 68 -28.57 -17.01 53.17
C ALA A 68 -28.52 -18.51 52.71
N LYS A 69 -27.69 -19.25 53.46
CA LYS A 69 -27.97 -20.52 54.19
C LYS A 69 -27.94 -21.89 53.47
N GLU A 70 -27.54 -22.87 54.30
CA GLU A 70 -27.53 -24.35 54.17
C GLU A 70 -26.24 -24.91 53.53
N LYS A 71 -25.33 -25.62 54.23
CA LYS A 71 -25.39 -26.41 55.48
C LYS A 71 -24.02 -26.46 56.16
#